data_AF-A0A7X9IL58-F1
#
_entry.id   AF-A0A7X9IL58-F1
#
_cell.length_a   1.000
_cell.length_b   1.000
_cell.length_c   1.000
_cell.angle_alpha   90.00
_cell.angle_beta   90.00
_cell.angle_gamma   90.00
#
_symmetry.space_group_name_H-M   'P 1'
#
loop_
_entity.id
_entity.type
_entity.pdbx_description
1 polymer ?
#
loop_
_entity_poly.entity_id
_entity_poly.type
_entity_poly.pdbx_seq_one_letter_code
_entity_poly.pdbx_strand_id
1 'polypeptide(L)'
;MKNFPHQFNDLEKLFNALAVAKQLIDSDTSLTDENFGEQLTRNGIYTYRDKTLSIDEFLEREQEKPATSRGYLTVSRDIRRFFELLGFITVFPDKKAKLNSAAKQLLGTESADLRKELWKNAMLQLGLEGTDGEISHPYRILLKLVNKFPGIETPKLMLALEAENDSEEEFERICNLAQLSIAEIIQETGTSEAMAANAVKILPGIADQLDDIDRIASKAYPVGHIVVTEDEISTEEEYDVPTKERATYREVGVDDIAKDPTLKVISSVSIDLSDAIKTRQDRLSEHQEIVRLLAILNDKCGFKLFEGKFDCLGIKENSALLYEVKTILETATDQEKQTVKGVGQLKYYKFSIVQQQMGISDIKEILVFSRKPDAGIIDFCTAENIAVIWREGDSFEIYNVQTGGDDSFNPDGLL
;
A
#
# COMPACT_ATOMS: atom_id res chain seq x y z
N MET A 1 -9.92 13.62 -15.46
CA MET A 1 -10.11 13.49 -14.00
C MET A 1 -11.20 12.49 -13.63
N LYS A 2 -10.86 11.54 -12.75
CA LYS A 2 -11.71 10.43 -12.30
C LYS A 2 -12.83 10.92 -11.38
N ASN A 3 -14.04 10.38 -11.57
CA ASN A 3 -15.19 10.72 -10.73
C ASN A 3 -15.11 9.96 -9.39
N PHE A 4 -14.85 10.68 -8.30
CA PHE A 4 -14.71 10.13 -6.96
C PHE A 4 -15.86 10.59 -6.02
N PRO A 5 -16.35 9.74 -5.11
CA PRO A 5 -17.33 10.15 -4.09
C PRO A 5 -16.85 11.39 -3.32
N HIS A 6 -17.76 12.31 -3.01
CA HIS A 6 -17.39 13.64 -2.51
C HIS A 6 -18.27 14.20 -1.38
N GLN A 7 -19.07 13.35 -0.73
CA GLN A 7 -20.05 13.79 0.28
C GLN A 7 -19.47 14.01 1.67
N PHE A 8 -18.65 13.08 2.17
CA PHE A 8 -18.06 13.16 3.51
C PHE A 8 -16.56 12.90 3.46
N ASN A 9 -15.79 13.78 4.11
CA ASN A 9 -14.36 13.60 4.32
C ASN A 9 -14.01 13.29 5.78
N ASP A 10 -15.00 13.13 6.65
CA ASP A 10 -14.86 12.93 8.09
C ASP A 10 -14.82 11.42 8.42
N LEU A 11 -13.72 10.96 9.02
CA LEU A 11 -13.48 9.53 9.29
C LEU A 11 -14.45 8.96 10.32
N GLU A 12 -14.90 9.75 11.30
CA GLU A 12 -15.86 9.30 12.31
C GLU A 12 -17.24 9.11 11.67
N LYS A 13 -17.67 10.04 10.81
CA LYS A 13 -18.90 9.89 10.03
C LYS A 13 -18.83 8.72 9.07
N LEU A 14 -17.69 8.49 8.42
CA LEU A 14 -17.48 7.33 7.55
C LEU A 14 -17.53 6.03 8.36
N PHE A 15 -16.92 5.99 9.54
CA PHE A 15 -17.00 4.84 10.46
C PHE A 15 -18.46 4.54 10.85
N ASN A 16 -19.20 5.57 11.27
CA ASN A 16 -20.60 5.44 11.65
C ASN A 16 -21.49 5.02 10.47
N ALA A 17 -21.21 5.51 9.25
CA ALA A 17 -21.92 5.09 8.05
C ALA A 17 -21.66 3.61 7.72
N LEU A 18 -20.43 3.14 7.89
CA LEU A 18 -20.09 1.72 7.71
C LEU A 18 -20.79 0.85 8.77
N ALA A 19 -20.90 1.34 10.01
CA ALA A 19 -21.64 0.66 11.08
C ALA A 19 -23.14 0.55 10.75
N VAL A 20 -23.75 1.58 10.15
CA VAL A 20 -25.13 1.51 9.66
C VAL A 20 -25.28 0.48 8.53
N ALA A 21 -24.33 0.44 7.60
CA ALA A 21 -24.34 -0.59 6.55
C ALA A 21 -24.24 -2.00 7.15
N LYS A 22 -23.40 -2.19 8.19
CA LYS A 22 -23.32 -3.45 8.95
C LYS A 22 -24.67 -3.85 9.53
N GLN A 23 -25.37 -2.92 10.18
CA GLN A 23 -26.67 -3.20 10.79
C GLN A 23 -27.69 -3.69 9.76
N LEU A 24 -27.77 -3.04 8.60
CA LEU A 24 -28.65 -3.45 7.50
C LEU A 24 -28.29 -4.85 6.98
N ILE A 25 -27.00 -5.14 6.84
CA ILE A 25 -26.51 -6.45 6.41
C ILE A 25 -26.86 -7.54 7.43
N ASP A 26 -26.63 -7.29 8.72
CA ASP A 26 -26.91 -8.24 9.79
C ASP A 26 -28.41 -8.50 9.98
N SER A 27 -29.27 -7.51 9.64
CA SER A 27 -30.73 -7.65 9.65
C SER A 27 -31.32 -8.20 8.36
N ASP A 28 -30.49 -8.73 7.45
CA ASP A 28 -30.87 -9.22 6.10
C ASP A 28 -31.69 -8.19 5.30
N THR A 29 -31.44 -6.91 5.52
CA THR A 29 -32.11 -5.80 4.83
C THR A 29 -31.27 -5.35 3.63
N SER A 30 -31.90 -5.21 2.46
CA SER A 30 -31.22 -4.79 1.24
C SER A 30 -30.55 -3.42 1.41
N LEU A 31 -29.31 -3.29 0.94
CA LEU A 31 -28.51 -2.06 0.96
C LEU A 31 -28.83 -1.16 -0.25
N THR A 32 -30.11 -0.83 -0.40
CA THR A 32 -30.61 0.10 -1.43
C THR A 32 -30.30 1.55 -1.05
N ASP A 33 -30.39 2.47 -2.03
CA ASP A 33 -30.18 3.89 -1.78
C ASP A 33 -31.20 4.43 -0.76
N GLU A 34 -32.43 3.90 -0.80
CA GLU A 34 -33.53 4.25 0.09
C GLU A 34 -33.26 3.80 1.53
N ASN A 35 -33.03 2.49 1.74
CA ASN A 35 -32.84 1.93 3.08
C ASN A 35 -31.60 2.51 3.74
N PHE A 36 -30.49 2.57 3.01
CA PHE A 36 -29.24 3.05 3.56
C PHE A 36 -29.29 4.56 3.79
N GLY A 37 -29.78 5.35 2.84
CA GLY A 37 -29.90 6.80 3.01
C GLY A 37 -30.84 7.21 4.14
N GLU A 38 -31.96 6.51 4.31
CA GLU A 38 -32.87 6.74 5.43
C GLU A 38 -32.16 6.47 6.77
N GLN A 39 -31.48 5.34 6.90
CA GLN A 39 -30.75 5.01 8.12
C GLN A 39 -29.60 5.98 8.39
N LEU A 40 -28.87 6.44 7.36
CA LEU A 40 -27.86 7.49 7.52
C LEU A 40 -28.48 8.79 8.05
N THR A 41 -29.69 9.13 7.63
CA THR A 41 -30.42 10.31 8.11
C THR A 41 -30.87 10.12 9.57
N ARG A 42 -31.46 8.97 9.89
CA ARG A 42 -31.95 8.64 11.24
C ARG A 42 -30.84 8.58 12.28
N ASN A 43 -29.66 8.12 11.89
CA ASN A 43 -28.48 8.09 12.75
C ASN A 43 -27.72 9.44 12.80
N GLY A 44 -28.26 10.50 12.19
CA GLY A 44 -27.67 11.85 12.21
C GLY A 44 -26.37 12.00 11.40
N ILE A 45 -26.01 11.00 10.60
CA ILE A 45 -24.80 10.99 9.77
C ILE A 45 -25.01 11.91 8.56
N TYR A 46 -26.14 11.73 7.86
CA TYR A 46 -26.60 12.70 6.89
C TYR A 46 -27.42 13.79 7.58
N THR A 47 -27.10 15.05 7.27
CA THR A 47 -27.81 16.19 7.83
C THR A 47 -28.40 17.06 6.73
N TYR A 48 -29.66 17.47 6.90
CA TYR A 48 -30.37 18.35 5.99
C TYR A 48 -30.33 19.82 6.44
N ARG A 49 -30.59 20.75 5.52
CA ARG A 49 -30.43 22.20 5.73
C ARG A 49 -31.45 22.80 6.69
N ASP A 50 -32.71 22.41 6.56
CA ASP A 50 -33.80 22.95 7.39
C ASP A 50 -33.86 22.24 8.73
N LYS A 51 -33.22 22.81 9.76
CA LYS A 51 -33.14 22.23 11.11
C LYS A 51 -34.46 22.32 11.89
N THR A 52 -35.50 22.94 11.34
CA THR A 52 -36.80 23.05 12.02
C THR A 52 -37.67 21.81 11.84
N LEU A 53 -37.39 20.99 10.82
CA LEU A 53 -38.10 19.74 10.56
C LEU A 53 -37.56 18.62 11.44
N SER A 54 -38.47 17.80 11.98
CA SER A 54 -38.12 16.48 12.48
C SER A 54 -37.63 15.56 11.33
N ILE A 55 -36.96 14.47 11.68
CA ILE A 55 -36.43 13.52 10.69
C ILE A 55 -37.57 12.92 9.86
N ASP A 56 -38.71 12.59 10.49
CA ASP A 56 -39.85 12.00 9.79
C ASP A 56 -40.49 13.00 8.82
N GLU A 57 -40.71 14.25 9.26
CA GLU A 57 -41.23 15.31 8.38
C GLU A 57 -40.28 15.60 7.20
N PHE A 58 -38.97 15.55 7.44
CA PHE A 58 -37.97 15.70 6.38
C PHE A 58 -38.07 14.56 5.36
N LEU A 59 -38.10 13.31 5.81
CA LEU A 59 -38.16 12.14 4.93
C LEU A 59 -39.46 12.10 4.12
N GLU A 60 -40.60 12.44 4.73
CA GLU A 60 -41.88 12.57 4.03
C GLU A 60 -41.82 13.60 2.91
N ARG A 61 -41.26 14.80 3.18
CA ARG A 61 -41.09 15.84 2.15
C ARG A 61 -40.12 15.44 1.04
N GLU A 62 -39.09 14.67 1.33
CA GLU A 62 -38.18 14.16 0.29
C GLU A 62 -38.88 13.16 -0.63
N GLN A 63 -39.85 12.38 -0.14
CA GLN A 63 -40.63 11.45 -0.97
C GLN A 63 -41.50 12.16 -2.03
N GLU A 64 -41.86 13.41 -1.81
CA GLU A 64 -42.59 14.23 -2.79
C GLU A 64 -41.71 14.69 -3.96
N LYS A 65 -40.38 14.66 -3.79
CA LYS A 65 -39.41 15.08 -4.81
C LYS A 65 -39.10 13.93 -5.78
N PRO A 66 -38.69 14.24 -7.03
CA PRO A 66 -38.07 13.24 -7.91
C PRO A 66 -36.84 12.63 -7.26
N ALA A 67 -36.59 11.32 -7.46
CA ALA A 67 -35.48 10.60 -6.83
C ALA A 67 -34.10 11.25 -7.04
N THR A 68 -33.86 11.87 -8.19
CA THR A 68 -32.62 12.60 -8.52
C THR A 68 -32.42 13.88 -7.70
N SER A 69 -33.49 14.41 -7.11
CA SER A 69 -33.49 15.61 -6.27
C SER A 69 -33.52 15.29 -4.77
N ARG A 70 -33.47 14.01 -4.40
CA ARG A 70 -33.48 13.56 -3.00
C ARG A 70 -32.06 13.47 -2.47
N GLY A 71 -31.72 14.34 -1.53
CA GLY A 71 -30.34 14.48 -1.06
C GLY A 71 -29.82 13.22 -0.36
N TYR A 72 -30.68 12.57 0.43
CA TYR A 72 -30.32 11.37 1.19
C TYR A 72 -30.00 10.16 0.29
N LEU A 73 -30.65 10.05 -0.88
CA LEU A 73 -30.36 9.00 -1.88
C LEU A 73 -29.00 9.22 -2.54
N THR A 74 -28.67 10.47 -2.88
CA THR A 74 -27.35 10.81 -3.44
C THR A 74 -26.23 10.49 -2.47
N VAL A 75 -26.41 10.85 -1.20
CA VAL A 75 -25.44 10.54 -0.15
C VAL A 75 -25.27 9.04 0.03
N SER A 76 -26.38 8.29 0.09
CA SER A 76 -26.34 6.83 0.18
C SER A 76 -25.53 6.21 -0.95
N ARG A 77 -25.77 6.65 -2.19
CA ARG A 77 -25.09 6.12 -3.38
C ARG A 77 -23.60 6.41 -3.37
N ASP A 78 -23.21 7.64 -3.05
CA ASP A 78 -21.81 8.05 -3.01
C ASP A 78 -21.05 7.31 -1.90
N ILE A 79 -21.63 7.19 -0.70
CA ILE A 79 -20.99 6.51 0.43
C ILE A 79 -20.91 5.01 0.22
N ARG A 80 -21.95 4.37 -0.34
CA ARG A 80 -21.88 2.96 -0.74
C ARG A 80 -20.76 2.75 -1.76
N ARG A 81 -20.71 3.58 -2.81
CA ARG A 81 -19.64 3.52 -3.82
C ARG A 81 -18.26 3.70 -3.21
N PHE A 82 -18.11 4.62 -2.25
CA PHE A 82 -16.84 4.81 -1.53
C PHE A 82 -16.42 3.54 -0.78
N PHE A 83 -17.34 2.87 -0.07
CA PHE A 83 -17.03 1.61 0.60
C PHE A 83 -16.79 0.44 -0.36
N GLU A 84 -17.46 0.41 -1.52
CA GLU A 84 -17.15 -0.56 -2.58
C GLU A 84 -15.74 -0.34 -3.14
N LEU A 85 -15.32 0.92 -3.36
CA LEU A 85 -13.98 1.29 -3.83
C LEU A 85 -12.88 0.94 -2.81
N LEU A 86 -13.17 1.08 -1.51
CA LEU A 86 -12.27 0.63 -0.44
C LEU A 86 -12.28 -0.91 -0.26
N GLY A 87 -13.15 -1.62 -0.98
CA GLY A 87 -13.36 -3.06 -0.83
C GLY A 87 -14.06 -3.46 0.47
N PHE A 88 -14.52 -2.51 1.29
CA PHE A 88 -15.19 -2.75 2.57
C PHE A 88 -16.53 -3.45 2.44
N ILE A 89 -17.25 -3.17 1.35
CA ILE A 89 -18.56 -3.74 1.06
C ILE A 89 -18.55 -4.33 -0.36
N THR A 90 -19.16 -5.50 -0.51
CA THR A 90 -19.57 -6.04 -1.81
C THR A 90 -21.08 -6.07 -1.87
N VAL A 91 -21.66 -5.43 -2.88
CA VAL A 91 -23.11 -5.38 -3.11
C VAL A 91 -23.47 -6.30 -4.27
N PHE A 92 -24.35 -7.26 -4.03
CA PHE A 92 -24.79 -8.24 -5.01
C PHE A 92 -25.94 -7.68 -5.89
N PRO A 93 -26.25 -8.32 -7.04
CA PRO A 93 -27.34 -7.88 -7.92
C PRO A 93 -28.70 -7.77 -7.25
N ASP A 94 -28.97 -8.61 -6.24
CA ASP A 94 -30.20 -8.61 -5.43
C ASP A 94 -30.21 -7.52 -4.34
N LYS A 95 -29.20 -6.65 -4.33
CA LYS A 95 -28.99 -5.57 -3.34
C LYS A 95 -28.75 -6.07 -1.92
N LYS A 96 -28.51 -7.37 -1.72
CA LYS A 96 -27.84 -7.83 -0.51
C LYS A 96 -26.38 -7.39 -0.55
N ALA A 97 -25.78 -7.25 0.61
CA ALA A 97 -24.39 -6.84 0.72
C ALA A 97 -23.66 -7.69 1.75
N LYS A 98 -22.35 -7.75 1.63
CA LYS A 98 -21.46 -8.36 2.63
C LYS A 98 -20.35 -7.40 2.98
N LEU A 99 -19.98 -7.38 4.26
CA LEU A 99 -18.76 -6.74 4.72
C LEU A 99 -17.57 -7.67 4.53
N ASN A 100 -16.46 -7.12 4.06
CA ASN A 100 -15.18 -7.82 4.09
C ASN A 100 -14.59 -7.86 5.53
N SER A 101 -13.45 -8.54 5.69
CA SER A 101 -12.76 -8.65 6.98
C SER A 101 -12.19 -7.31 7.45
N ALA A 102 -11.63 -6.49 6.56
CA ALA A 102 -11.07 -5.19 6.92
C ALA A 102 -12.12 -4.25 7.55
N ALA A 103 -13.32 -4.21 6.97
CA ALA A 103 -14.47 -3.46 7.50
C ALA A 103 -14.91 -3.98 8.86
N LYS A 104 -14.97 -5.31 9.03
CA LYS A 104 -15.32 -5.93 10.32
C LYS A 104 -14.27 -5.63 11.39
N GLN A 105 -12.99 -5.70 11.03
CA GLN A 105 -11.88 -5.38 11.93
C GLN A 105 -11.93 -3.91 12.33
N LEU A 106 -12.12 -3.00 11.37
CA LEU A 106 -12.28 -1.57 11.64
C LEU A 106 -13.40 -1.32 12.65
N LEU A 107 -14.59 -1.88 12.40
CA LEU A 107 -15.76 -1.73 13.28
C LEU A 107 -15.60 -2.42 14.64
N GLY A 108 -14.79 -3.47 14.72
CA GLY A 108 -14.50 -4.21 15.96
C GLY A 108 -13.34 -3.64 16.78
N THR A 109 -12.60 -2.65 16.26
CA THR A 109 -11.41 -2.10 16.92
C THR A 109 -11.79 -0.94 17.82
N GLU A 110 -11.51 -1.06 19.12
CA GLU A 110 -11.80 0.01 20.10
C GLU A 110 -10.72 1.10 20.09
N SER A 111 -9.46 0.75 19.80
CA SER A 111 -8.34 1.70 19.75
C SER A 111 -8.50 2.69 18.58
N ALA A 112 -8.42 3.98 18.88
CA ALA A 112 -8.48 5.04 17.88
C ALA A 112 -7.26 5.01 16.93
N ASP A 113 -6.06 4.79 17.48
CA ASP A 113 -4.82 4.72 16.69
C ASP A 113 -4.83 3.56 15.71
N LEU A 114 -5.23 2.36 16.17
CA LEU A 114 -5.40 1.20 15.27
C LEU A 114 -6.48 1.44 14.21
N ARG A 115 -7.55 2.18 14.55
CA ARG A 115 -8.56 2.58 13.55
C ARG A 115 -7.98 3.52 12.50
N LYS A 116 -7.12 4.46 12.88
CA LYS A 116 -6.39 5.32 11.93
C LYS A 116 -5.51 4.50 11.00
N GLU A 117 -4.74 3.55 11.53
CA GLU A 117 -3.91 2.64 10.72
C GLU A 117 -4.74 1.84 9.71
N LEU A 118 -5.88 1.29 10.13
CA LEU A 118 -6.78 0.54 9.24
C LEU A 118 -7.37 1.43 8.13
N TRP A 119 -7.76 2.66 8.46
CA TRP A 119 -8.19 3.64 7.46
C TRP A 119 -7.07 3.99 6.49
N LYS A 120 -5.88 4.27 6.99
CA LYS A 120 -4.69 4.57 6.19
C LYS A 120 -4.40 3.44 5.20
N ASN A 121 -4.36 2.19 5.68
CA ASN A 121 -4.17 1.03 4.83
C ASN A 121 -5.26 0.91 3.76
N ALA A 122 -6.54 1.11 4.10
CA ALA A 122 -7.62 1.06 3.13
C ALA A 122 -7.50 2.16 2.05
N MET A 123 -7.16 3.38 2.46
CA MET A 123 -6.97 4.51 1.53
C MET A 123 -5.78 4.29 0.59
N LEU A 124 -4.68 3.73 1.10
CA LEU A 124 -3.49 3.41 0.30
C LEU A 124 -3.74 2.30 -0.74
N GLN A 125 -4.75 1.45 -0.52
CA GLN A 125 -5.17 0.39 -1.46
C GLN A 125 -6.30 0.83 -2.39
N LEU A 126 -6.83 2.04 -2.23
CA LEU A 126 -7.89 2.55 -3.08
C LEU A 126 -7.36 2.73 -4.50
N GLY A 127 -7.77 1.83 -5.40
CA GLY A 127 -7.46 1.87 -6.82
C GLY A 127 -8.62 2.45 -7.61
N LEU A 128 -8.32 3.30 -8.59
CA LEU A 128 -9.28 3.79 -9.58
C LEU A 128 -8.76 3.53 -10.99
N GLU A 129 -9.62 2.92 -11.80
CA GLU A 129 -9.35 2.67 -13.21
C GLU A 129 -9.24 3.98 -14.00
N GLY A 130 -8.22 4.07 -14.84
CA GLY A 130 -7.92 5.10 -15.82
C GLY A 130 -8.73 5.00 -17.09
N THR A 131 -8.55 5.95 -17.98
CA THR A 131 -9.18 5.95 -19.31
C THR A 131 -8.55 4.92 -20.25
N ASP A 132 -7.34 4.48 -19.95
CA ASP A 132 -6.57 3.42 -20.62
C ASP A 132 -6.85 2.01 -20.07
N GLY A 133 -7.65 1.90 -19.00
CA GLY A 133 -7.93 0.64 -18.30
C GLY A 133 -6.88 0.25 -17.26
N GLU A 134 -5.85 1.07 -17.05
CA GLU A 134 -4.88 0.86 -15.98
C GLU A 134 -5.40 1.36 -14.63
N ILE A 135 -4.75 0.99 -13.53
CA ILE A 135 -5.18 1.37 -12.18
C ILE A 135 -4.15 2.34 -11.61
N SER A 136 -4.63 3.51 -11.16
CA SER A 136 -3.88 4.41 -10.29
C SER A 136 -4.36 4.27 -8.85
N HIS A 137 -3.51 4.62 -7.88
CA HIS A 137 -3.88 4.76 -6.47
C HIS A 137 -3.84 6.24 -6.04
N PRO A 138 -4.94 6.98 -6.17
CA PRO A 138 -4.96 8.44 -5.97
C PRO A 138 -4.42 8.90 -4.62
N TYR A 139 -4.69 8.14 -3.55
CA TYR A 139 -4.19 8.49 -2.23
C TYR A 139 -2.65 8.42 -2.17
N ARG A 140 -2.03 7.44 -2.83
CA ARG A 140 -0.57 7.32 -2.96
C ARG A 140 0.02 8.50 -3.73
N ILE A 141 -0.58 8.82 -4.88
CA ILE A 141 -0.15 9.94 -5.72
C ILE A 141 -0.27 11.27 -4.97
N LEU A 142 -1.33 11.46 -4.20
CA LEU A 142 -1.50 12.64 -3.33
C LEU A 142 -0.32 12.78 -2.36
N LEU A 143 0.05 11.70 -1.66
CA LEU A 143 1.16 11.71 -0.72
C LEU A 143 2.51 11.95 -1.43
N LYS A 144 2.77 11.28 -2.58
CA LYS A 144 3.95 11.54 -3.41
C LYS A 144 4.03 13.01 -3.82
N LEU A 145 2.90 13.61 -4.21
CA LEU A 145 2.83 15.00 -4.68
C LEU A 145 3.14 16.00 -3.56
N VAL A 146 2.59 15.80 -2.37
CA VAL A 146 2.87 16.65 -1.20
C VAL A 146 4.32 16.51 -0.74
N ASN A 147 4.88 15.30 -0.79
CA ASN A 147 6.31 15.07 -0.50
C ASN A 147 7.23 15.74 -1.52
N LYS A 148 6.88 15.69 -2.81
CA LYS A 148 7.67 16.31 -3.88
C LYS A 148 7.62 17.84 -3.84
N PHE A 149 6.47 18.39 -3.48
CA PHE A 149 6.23 19.83 -3.39
C PHE A 149 5.68 20.23 -2.01
N PRO A 150 6.52 20.22 -0.95
CA PRO A 150 6.08 20.69 0.35
C PRO A 150 5.55 22.13 0.29
N GLY A 151 4.34 22.36 0.78
CA GLY A 151 3.65 23.64 0.68
C GLY A 151 2.90 23.86 -0.63
N ILE A 152 2.60 22.78 -1.38
CA ILE A 152 1.73 22.82 -2.56
C ILE A 152 0.34 23.37 -2.19
N GLU A 153 -0.22 24.20 -3.07
CA GLU A 153 -1.58 24.72 -2.90
C GLU A 153 -2.59 23.57 -2.85
N THR A 154 -3.43 23.51 -1.80
CA THR A 154 -4.41 22.43 -1.60
C THR A 154 -5.28 22.16 -2.83
N PRO A 155 -5.74 23.18 -3.61
CA PRO A 155 -6.48 22.93 -4.84
C PRO A 155 -5.75 22.06 -5.88
N LYS A 156 -4.41 22.11 -5.93
CA LYS A 156 -3.60 21.30 -6.87
C LYS A 156 -3.60 19.81 -6.52
N LEU A 157 -3.98 19.43 -5.30
CA LEU A 157 -4.11 18.02 -4.90
C LEU A 157 -5.22 17.28 -5.67
N MET A 158 -6.07 17.98 -6.43
CA MET A 158 -6.99 17.37 -7.38
C MET A 158 -6.28 16.48 -8.42
N LEU A 159 -5.02 16.79 -8.72
CA LEU A 159 -4.20 16.04 -9.68
C LEU A 159 -4.01 14.57 -9.28
N ALA A 160 -4.18 14.22 -8.00
CA ALA A 160 -4.19 12.83 -7.55
C ALA A 160 -5.26 11.98 -8.24
N LEU A 161 -6.40 12.59 -8.60
CA LEU A 161 -7.50 11.94 -9.34
C LEU A 161 -7.37 12.09 -10.86
N GLU A 162 -6.31 12.76 -11.33
CA GLU A 162 -6.00 12.91 -12.75
C GLU A 162 -5.04 11.83 -13.26
N ALA A 163 -4.29 11.19 -12.37
CA ALA A 163 -3.35 10.15 -12.77
C ALA A 163 -4.06 8.94 -13.39
N GLU A 164 -3.50 8.40 -14.47
CA GLU A 164 -4.03 7.23 -15.15
C GLU A 164 -3.56 5.93 -14.47
N ASN A 165 -2.28 5.84 -14.13
CA ASN A 165 -1.62 4.73 -13.44
C ASN A 165 -0.63 5.20 -12.36
N ASP A 166 0.14 4.27 -11.78
CA ASP A 166 1.13 4.55 -10.72
C ASP A 166 2.58 4.69 -11.21
N SER A 167 2.81 4.64 -12.52
CA SER A 167 4.15 4.65 -13.10
C SER A 167 4.87 5.97 -12.82
N GLU A 168 6.21 5.96 -12.87
CA GLU A 168 6.99 7.16 -12.61
C GLU A 168 6.83 8.19 -13.75
N GLU A 169 6.67 7.74 -15.00
CA GLU A 169 6.39 8.62 -16.14
C GLU A 169 5.08 9.38 -15.96
N GLU A 170 4.05 8.69 -15.48
CA GLU A 170 2.76 9.31 -15.19
C GLU A 170 2.87 10.28 -14.00
N PHE A 171 3.62 9.89 -12.97
CA PHE A 171 3.88 10.79 -11.84
C PHE A 171 4.67 12.04 -12.26
N GLU A 172 5.62 11.94 -13.19
CA GLU A 172 6.33 13.08 -13.78
C GLU A 172 5.37 13.99 -14.55
N ARG A 173 4.43 13.43 -15.33
CA ARG A 173 3.36 14.21 -16.00
C ARG A 173 2.55 15.01 -14.98
N ILE A 174 2.14 14.36 -13.88
CA ILE A 174 1.41 15.02 -12.78
C ILE A 174 2.26 16.12 -12.13
N CYS A 175 3.56 15.90 -11.92
CA CYS A 175 4.48 16.90 -11.39
C CYS A 175 4.60 18.12 -12.31
N ASN A 176 4.63 17.93 -13.62
CA ASN A 176 4.67 19.03 -14.59
C ASN A 176 3.38 19.85 -14.55
N LEU A 177 2.21 19.20 -14.44
CA LEU A 177 0.93 19.90 -14.25
C LEU A 177 0.90 20.71 -12.95
N ALA A 178 1.47 20.19 -11.86
CA ALA A 178 1.48 20.88 -10.57
C ALA A 178 2.25 22.22 -10.57
N GLN A 179 3.15 22.44 -11.54
CA GLN A 179 3.88 23.70 -11.71
C GLN A 179 3.03 24.81 -12.34
N LEU A 180 1.96 24.45 -13.04
CA LEU A 180 1.05 25.39 -13.70
C LEU A 180 0.12 26.09 -12.69
N SER A 181 -0.55 27.15 -13.12
CA SER A 181 -1.66 27.75 -12.36
C SER A 181 -2.90 26.85 -12.41
N ILE A 182 -3.81 27.00 -11.44
CA ILE A 182 -5.05 26.21 -11.39
C ILE A 182 -5.89 26.35 -12.68
N ALA A 183 -5.94 27.55 -13.26
CA ALA A 183 -6.68 27.81 -14.50
C ALA A 183 -6.08 27.05 -15.69
N GLU A 184 -4.75 27.02 -15.79
CA GLU A 184 -4.04 26.25 -16.82
C GLU A 184 -4.23 24.74 -16.62
N ILE A 185 -4.18 24.24 -15.39
CA ILE A 185 -4.44 22.81 -15.11
C ILE A 185 -5.84 22.40 -15.54
N ILE A 186 -6.86 23.20 -15.21
CA ILE A 186 -8.26 22.97 -15.60
C ILE A 186 -8.38 22.91 -17.13
N GLN A 187 -7.72 23.84 -17.83
CA GLN A 187 -7.71 23.88 -19.28
C GLN A 187 -7.02 22.65 -19.91
N GLU A 188 -5.82 22.31 -19.44
CA GLU A 188 -5.01 21.20 -19.97
C GLU A 188 -5.66 19.84 -19.72
N THR A 189 -6.27 19.65 -18.55
CA THR A 189 -6.93 18.38 -18.19
C THR A 189 -8.37 18.26 -18.70
N GLY A 190 -8.93 19.32 -19.29
CA GLY A 190 -10.34 19.38 -19.67
C GLY A 190 -11.30 19.22 -18.48
N THR A 191 -10.84 19.48 -17.26
CA THR A 191 -11.63 19.32 -16.03
C THR A 191 -12.51 20.55 -15.80
N SER A 192 -13.75 20.38 -15.35
CA SER A 192 -14.59 21.53 -14.95
C SER A 192 -14.23 22.05 -13.55
N GLU A 193 -14.48 23.34 -13.28
CA GLU A 193 -14.28 23.93 -11.94
C GLU A 193 -15.02 23.16 -10.83
N ALA A 194 -16.23 22.68 -11.12
CA ALA A 194 -17.02 21.90 -10.18
C ALA A 194 -16.39 20.52 -9.88
N MET A 195 -15.81 19.86 -10.89
CA MET A 195 -15.09 18.60 -10.70
C MET A 195 -13.81 18.81 -9.89
N ALA A 196 -13.01 19.83 -10.24
CA ALA A 196 -11.82 20.23 -9.49
C ALA A 196 -12.14 20.51 -8.01
N ALA A 197 -13.18 21.29 -7.75
CA ALA A 197 -13.62 21.61 -6.39
C ALA A 197 -14.11 20.37 -5.62
N ASN A 198 -14.65 19.35 -6.28
CA ASN A 198 -15.06 18.11 -5.63
C ASN A 198 -13.86 17.19 -5.34
N ALA A 199 -12.91 17.10 -6.26
CA ALA A 199 -11.71 16.26 -6.15
C ALA A 199 -10.86 16.57 -4.91
N VAL A 200 -10.84 17.84 -4.48
CA VAL A 200 -10.02 18.31 -3.34
C VAL A 200 -10.68 18.15 -1.97
N LYS A 201 -11.93 17.68 -1.91
CA LYS A 201 -12.70 17.60 -0.66
C LYS A 201 -12.31 16.38 0.19
N ILE A 202 -12.20 15.22 -0.44
CA ILE A 202 -12.14 13.94 0.28
C ILE A 202 -10.73 13.53 0.61
N LEU A 203 -9.90 13.23 -0.41
CA LEU A 203 -8.57 12.67 -0.17
C LEU A 203 -7.70 13.59 0.71
N PRO A 204 -7.62 14.91 0.47
CA PRO A 204 -6.86 15.80 1.35
C PRO A 204 -7.45 15.91 2.76
N GLY A 205 -8.78 15.87 2.89
CA GLY A 205 -9.45 15.94 4.20
C GLY A 205 -9.24 14.68 5.04
N ILE A 206 -9.20 13.52 4.40
CA ILE A 206 -8.87 12.24 5.04
C ILE A 206 -7.39 12.20 5.41
N ALA A 207 -6.49 12.62 4.51
CA ALA A 207 -5.05 12.64 4.78
C ALA A 207 -4.67 13.49 5.99
N ASP A 208 -5.34 14.64 6.14
CA ASP A 208 -5.20 15.54 7.30
C ASP A 208 -5.66 14.88 8.62
N GLN A 209 -6.75 14.09 8.59
CA GLN A 209 -7.24 13.36 9.77
C GLN A 209 -6.43 12.10 10.12
N LEU A 210 -5.71 11.55 9.14
CA LEU A 210 -4.80 10.43 9.30
C LEU A 210 -3.39 10.86 9.73
N ASP A 211 -3.17 12.16 9.92
CA ASP A 211 -1.86 12.75 10.24
C ASP A 211 -0.80 12.42 9.18
N ASP A 212 -1.22 12.26 7.91
CA ASP A 212 -0.31 12.04 6.76
C ASP A 212 0.15 13.36 6.14
N ILE A 213 -0.67 14.42 6.25
CA ILE A 213 -0.36 15.77 5.78
C ILE A 213 -0.86 16.81 6.79
N ASP A 214 -0.25 17.98 6.77
CA ASP A 214 -0.69 19.18 7.49
C ASP A 214 -1.21 20.22 6.49
N ARG A 215 -2.37 20.80 6.77
CA ARG A 215 -2.94 21.89 5.95
C ARG A 215 -2.88 23.23 6.66
N ILE A 216 -2.03 24.12 6.16
CA ILE A 216 -1.83 25.47 6.71
C ILE A 216 -2.09 26.50 5.62
N ALA A 217 -3.04 27.42 5.85
CA ALA A 217 -3.33 28.54 4.95
C ALA A 217 -3.51 28.13 3.46
N SER A 218 -4.32 27.10 3.21
CA SER A 218 -4.59 26.53 1.86
C SER A 218 -3.37 25.93 1.16
N LYS A 219 -2.34 25.56 1.92
CA LYS A 219 -1.20 24.78 1.47
C LYS A 219 -1.12 23.47 2.24
N ALA A 220 -0.61 22.44 1.60
CA ALA A 220 -0.41 21.12 2.19
C ALA A 220 1.08 20.83 2.34
N TYR A 221 1.44 20.28 3.49
CA TYR A 221 2.79 19.88 3.87
C TYR A 221 2.76 18.41 4.31
N PRO A 222 3.83 17.63 4.06
CA PRO A 222 3.88 16.25 4.53
C PRO A 222 4.12 16.22 6.05
N VAL A 223 3.50 15.27 6.75
CA VAL A 223 3.79 14.98 8.16
C VAL A 223 4.69 13.76 8.20
N GLY A 224 6.00 13.99 8.19
CA GLY A 224 7.04 12.96 8.04
C GLY A 224 7.35 12.61 6.57
N HIS A 225 8.48 11.93 6.33
CA HIS A 225 8.84 11.47 5.00
C HIS A 225 8.12 10.14 4.72
N ILE A 226 7.07 10.18 3.89
CA ILE A 226 6.39 8.98 3.39
C ILE A 226 7.06 8.56 2.08
N VAL A 227 7.88 7.52 2.10
CA VAL A 227 8.42 6.93 0.87
C VAL A 227 7.33 6.03 0.28
N VAL A 228 6.71 6.48 -0.80
CA VAL A 228 5.69 5.72 -1.53
C VAL A 228 6.31 5.26 -2.85
N THR A 229 6.61 3.97 -2.95
CA THR A 229 6.98 3.31 -4.21
C THR A 229 5.76 2.60 -4.81
N GLU A 230 5.86 2.08 -6.04
CA GLU A 230 4.79 1.29 -6.67
C GLU A 230 4.26 0.16 -5.77
N ASP A 231 5.12 -0.40 -4.90
CA ASP A 231 4.81 -1.57 -4.08
C ASP A 231 4.91 -1.35 -2.54
N GLU A 232 5.59 -0.31 -2.05
CA GLU A 232 5.89 -0.13 -0.62
C GLU A 232 5.62 1.27 -0.10
N ILE A 233 5.22 1.36 1.17
CA ILE A 233 5.05 2.61 1.91
C ILE A 233 5.84 2.51 3.20
N SER A 234 6.95 3.24 3.31
CA SER A 234 7.68 3.39 4.56
C SER A 234 7.50 4.80 5.11
N THR A 235 7.25 4.89 6.41
CA THR A 235 7.33 6.15 7.17
C THR A 235 8.71 6.21 7.80
N GLU A 236 9.58 7.09 7.29
CA GLU A 236 10.82 7.42 8.00
C GLU A 236 10.53 8.56 8.99
N GLU A 237 10.63 8.28 10.29
CA GLU A 237 10.62 9.31 11.33
C GLU A 237 11.95 10.10 11.28
N GLU A 238 11.94 11.31 10.71
CA GLU A 238 13.01 12.27 10.93
C GLU A 238 12.75 13.06 12.22
N TYR A 239 13.51 12.72 13.26
CA TYR A 239 13.81 13.67 14.32
C TYR A 239 14.80 14.69 13.75
N ASP A 240 14.35 15.94 13.69
CA ASP A 240 15.08 17.14 13.32
C ASP A 240 16.28 17.35 14.27
N VAL A 241 17.40 16.69 13.96
CA VAL A 241 18.70 16.88 14.61
C VAL A 241 19.76 16.81 13.51
N PRO A 242 20.70 17.78 13.44
CA PRO A 242 21.67 17.87 12.35
C PRO A 242 22.35 16.52 12.10
N THR A 243 22.29 16.12 10.83
CA THR A 243 22.84 14.92 10.19
C THR A 243 24.16 14.49 10.82
N LYS A 244 24.07 13.61 11.82
CA LYS A 244 25.00 12.49 11.91
C LYS A 244 24.49 11.50 10.87
N GLU A 245 25.28 11.28 9.81
CA GLU A 245 25.10 10.18 8.86
C GLU A 245 24.67 8.93 9.62
N ARG A 246 23.37 8.59 9.57
CA ARG A 246 22.88 7.31 10.08
C ARG A 246 23.48 6.28 9.13
N ALA A 247 24.21 5.31 9.69
CA ALA A 247 24.77 4.22 8.90
C ALA A 247 23.65 3.54 8.11
N THR A 248 23.86 3.34 6.80
CA THR A 248 22.91 2.70 5.87
C THR A 248 22.72 1.18 6.13
N TYR A 249 23.42 0.66 7.13
CA TYR A 249 23.43 -0.72 7.58
C TYR A 249 23.80 -0.78 9.07
N ARG A 250 23.46 -1.88 9.74
CA ARG A 250 23.89 -2.18 11.12
C ARG A 250 24.15 -3.67 11.31
N GLU A 251 25.07 -4.02 12.21
CA GLU A 251 25.28 -5.40 12.67
C GLU A 251 24.08 -5.83 13.53
N VAL A 252 23.57 -7.03 13.29
CA VAL A 252 22.39 -7.60 13.98
C VAL A 252 22.65 -9.04 14.41
N GLY A 253 21.90 -9.48 15.41
CA GLY A 253 21.81 -10.90 15.77
C GLY A 253 20.66 -11.60 15.05
N VAL A 254 20.63 -12.93 15.12
CA VAL A 254 19.55 -13.77 14.58
C VAL A 254 18.17 -13.38 15.14
N ASP A 255 18.11 -12.95 16.39
CA ASP A 255 16.87 -12.52 17.05
C ASP A 255 16.44 -11.09 16.67
N ASP A 256 17.33 -10.32 16.04
CA ASP A 256 17.15 -8.90 15.77
C ASP A 256 16.96 -8.55 14.30
N ILE A 257 17.18 -9.50 13.39
CA ILE A 257 17.00 -9.35 11.94
C ILE A 257 15.58 -9.69 11.49
N ALA A 258 15.09 -8.99 10.47
CA ALA A 258 13.76 -9.21 9.89
C ALA A 258 12.65 -9.27 10.95
N LYS A 259 12.72 -8.34 11.91
CA LYS A 259 11.67 -8.15 12.90
C LYS A 259 10.36 -7.98 12.16
N ASP A 260 9.33 -8.67 12.64
CA ASP A 260 7.98 -8.37 12.20
C ASP A 260 7.80 -6.85 12.38
N PRO A 261 7.48 -6.08 11.34
CA PRO A 261 6.92 -4.75 11.56
C PRO A 261 5.82 -4.97 12.57
N THR A 262 5.69 -4.11 13.58
CA THR A 262 4.72 -4.25 14.69
C THR A 262 3.29 -4.32 14.17
N LEU A 263 2.95 -5.45 13.58
CA LEU A 263 1.67 -5.91 13.13
C LEU A 263 1.20 -6.71 14.32
N LYS A 264 0.43 -6.04 15.19
CA LYS A 264 -0.29 -6.75 16.25
C LYS A 264 -0.97 -7.95 15.61
N VAL A 265 -0.51 -9.14 16.00
CA VAL A 265 -0.92 -10.46 15.55
C VAL A 265 -2.42 -10.47 15.25
N ILE A 266 -2.78 -10.42 13.95
CA ILE A 266 -4.14 -10.72 13.53
C ILE A 266 -4.23 -12.24 13.52
N SER A 267 -4.78 -12.73 14.64
CA SER A 267 -5.23 -14.10 14.86
C SER A 267 -5.76 -14.75 13.57
N SER A 268 -5.20 -15.92 13.28
CA SER A 268 -5.63 -16.90 12.30
C SER A 268 -7.15 -17.03 12.20
N VAL A 269 -7.75 -16.46 11.15
CA VAL A 269 -9.04 -16.92 10.63
C VAL A 269 -9.03 -16.76 9.12
N SER A 270 -8.99 -17.90 8.45
CA SER A 270 -9.25 -18.07 7.02
C SER A 270 -10.49 -17.27 6.58
N ILE A 271 -10.35 -16.30 5.68
CA ILE A 271 -11.40 -15.86 4.76
C ILE A 271 -10.77 -15.17 3.54
N ASP A 272 -11.32 -15.58 2.40
CA ASP A 272 -11.28 -15.02 1.04
C ASP A 272 -11.16 -13.48 0.98
N LEU A 273 -9.99 -13.01 0.59
CA LEU A 273 -9.61 -11.63 0.29
C LEU A 273 -9.09 -11.64 -1.15
N SER A 274 -9.45 -10.62 -1.96
CA SER A 274 -9.01 -10.50 -3.36
C SER A 274 -7.56 -10.95 -3.51
N ASP A 275 -7.33 -11.92 -4.40
CA ASP A 275 -6.11 -12.75 -4.45
C ASP A 275 -4.80 -11.96 -4.34
N ALA A 276 -4.77 -10.72 -4.85
CA ALA A 276 -3.62 -9.82 -4.77
C ALA A 276 -3.23 -9.41 -3.33
N ILE A 277 -4.18 -9.14 -2.42
CA ILE A 277 -3.88 -8.71 -1.04
C ILE A 277 -3.36 -9.89 -0.22
N LYS A 278 -4.03 -11.04 -0.34
CA LYS A 278 -3.57 -12.28 0.28
C LYS A 278 -2.17 -12.63 -0.23
N THR A 279 -1.96 -12.56 -1.55
CA THR A 279 -0.63 -12.77 -2.14
C THR A 279 0.40 -11.82 -1.54
N ARG A 280 0.12 -10.52 -1.35
CA ARG A 280 1.11 -9.60 -0.76
C ARG A 280 1.38 -9.87 0.73
N GLN A 281 0.36 -10.18 1.52
CA GLN A 281 0.55 -10.52 2.94
C GLN A 281 1.29 -11.85 3.11
N ASP A 282 0.90 -12.86 2.35
CA ASP A 282 1.56 -14.16 2.31
C ASP A 282 3.02 -13.98 1.88
N ARG A 283 3.29 -13.16 0.85
CA ARG A 283 4.65 -12.82 0.41
C ARG A 283 5.46 -12.09 1.48
N LEU A 284 4.89 -11.12 2.19
CA LEU A 284 5.61 -10.40 3.26
C LEU A 284 5.99 -11.35 4.40
N SER A 285 5.05 -12.18 4.83
CA SER A 285 5.28 -13.18 5.87
C SER A 285 6.31 -14.22 5.43
N GLU A 286 6.17 -14.76 4.22
CA GLU A 286 7.08 -15.74 3.63
C GLU A 286 8.50 -15.16 3.45
N HIS A 287 8.60 -13.92 2.98
CA HIS A 287 9.86 -13.20 2.84
C HIS A 287 10.58 -13.08 4.19
N GLN A 288 9.88 -12.60 5.24
CA GLN A 288 10.48 -12.44 6.57
C GLN A 288 10.94 -13.77 7.16
N GLU A 289 10.16 -14.84 6.97
CA GLU A 289 10.53 -16.18 7.39
C GLU A 289 11.81 -16.66 6.69
N ILE A 290 11.91 -16.45 5.37
CA ILE A 290 13.11 -16.78 4.58
C ILE A 290 14.33 -16.02 5.09
N VAL A 291 14.21 -14.71 5.34
CA VAL A 291 15.32 -13.90 5.86
C VAL A 291 15.79 -14.42 7.22
N ARG A 292 14.89 -14.79 8.12
CA ARG A 292 15.25 -15.40 9.41
C ARG A 292 15.95 -16.74 9.25
N LEU A 293 15.47 -17.60 8.33
CA LEU A 293 16.12 -18.87 8.05
C LEU A 293 17.54 -18.67 7.49
N LEU A 294 17.74 -17.70 6.60
CA LEU A 294 19.07 -17.33 6.11
C LEU A 294 19.98 -16.83 7.22
N ALA A 295 19.46 -15.99 8.12
CA ALA A 295 20.19 -15.49 9.27
C ALA A 295 20.66 -16.63 10.18
N ILE A 296 19.75 -17.55 10.54
CA ILE A 296 20.07 -18.75 11.34
C ILE A 296 21.16 -19.58 10.63
N LEU A 297 21.05 -19.78 9.33
CA LEU A 297 22.00 -20.57 8.55
C LEU A 297 23.39 -19.94 8.53
N ASN A 298 23.46 -18.64 8.26
CA ASN A 298 24.71 -17.88 8.23
C ASN A 298 25.39 -17.80 9.61
N ASP A 299 24.61 -17.54 10.67
CA ASP A 299 25.12 -17.51 12.04
C ASP A 299 25.71 -18.86 12.47
N LYS A 300 25.04 -19.97 12.13
CA LYS A 300 25.58 -21.33 12.37
C LYS A 300 26.90 -21.60 11.66
N CYS A 301 27.13 -20.98 10.50
CA CYS A 301 28.39 -21.04 9.76
C CYS A 301 29.42 -19.99 10.25
N GLY A 302 29.09 -19.20 11.27
CA GLY A 302 30.00 -18.22 11.88
C GLY A 302 30.12 -16.91 11.11
N PHE A 303 29.13 -16.56 10.29
CA PHE A 303 29.05 -15.25 9.66
C PHE A 303 28.50 -14.21 10.64
N LYS A 304 29.05 -13.00 10.59
CA LYS A 304 28.42 -11.84 11.21
C LYS A 304 27.30 -11.33 10.32
N LEU A 305 26.15 -11.04 10.93
CA LEU A 305 24.97 -10.63 10.20
C LEU A 305 24.83 -9.11 10.22
N PHE A 306 24.39 -8.57 9.08
CA PHE A 306 24.06 -7.17 8.92
C PHE A 306 22.70 -7.07 8.23
N GLU A 307 21.97 -6.00 8.57
CA GLU A 307 20.76 -5.59 7.87
C GLU A 307 20.89 -4.13 7.42
N GLY A 308 20.11 -3.74 6.41
CA GLY A 308 20.12 -2.39 5.86
C GLY A 308 19.04 -2.27 4.79
N LYS A 309 19.38 -1.66 3.65
CA LYS A 309 18.49 -1.66 2.47
C LYS A 309 18.44 -3.02 1.75
N PHE A 310 19.38 -3.90 2.04
CA PHE A 310 19.42 -5.29 1.59
C PHE A 310 18.76 -6.20 2.63
N ASP A 311 18.30 -7.37 2.19
CA ASP A 311 17.52 -8.28 3.04
C ASP A 311 18.39 -9.00 4.09
N CYS A 312 19.59 -9.46 3.69
CA CYS A 312 20.56 -10.05 4.61
C CYS A 312 21.98 -9.93 4.05
N LEU A 313 22.95 -9.66 4.92
CA LEU A 313 24.36 -9.68 4.57
C LEU A 313 25.13 -10.48 5.62
N GLY A 314 25.78 -11.56 5.17
CA GLY A 314 26.71 -12.34 5.99
C GLY A 314 28.14 -11.93 5.69
N ILE A 315 28.93 -11.58 6.71
CA ILE A 315 30.36 -11.29 6.57
C ILE A 315 31.17 -12.27 7.41
N LYS A 316 32.11 -12.96 6.77
CA LYS A 316 33.07 -13.84 7.42
C LYS A 316 34.45 -13.54 6.88
N GLU A 317 35.37 -13.24 7.79
CA GLU A 317 36.71 -12.76 7.45
C GLU A 317 36.66 -11.52 6.54
N ASN A 318 37.13 -11.65 5.29
CA ASN A 318 37.13 -10.56 4.29
C ASN A 318 36.14 -10.78 3.15
N SER A 319 35.26 -11.77 3.26
CA SER A 319 34.30 -12.14 2.24
C SER A 319 32.87 -11.87 2.71
N ALA A 320 32.03 -11.41 1.79
CA ALA A 320 30.64 -11.08 2.03
C ALA A 320 29.71 -11.92 1.16
N LEU A 321 28.63 -12.40 1.76
CA LEU A 321 27.50 -13.03 1.09
C LEU A 321 26.32 -12.06 1.16
N LEU A 322 25.99 -11.45 0.02
CA LEU A 322 24.91 -10.49 -0.10
C LEU A 322 23.66 -11.20 -0.63
N TYR A 323 22.61 -11.22 0.18
CA TYR A 323 21.37 -11.90 -0.12
C TYR A 323 20.26 -10.91 -0.46
N GLU A 324 19.51 -11.22 -1.51
CA GLU A 324 18.25 -10.57 -1.86
C GLU A 324 17.18 -11.64 -2.01
N VAL A 325 16.07 -11.49 -1.31
CA VAL A 325 14.98 -12.46 -1.19
C VAL A 325 13.79 -12.03 -2.05
N LYS A 326 13.33 -12.95 -2.89
CA LYS A 326 12.18 -12.77 -3.77
C LYS A 326 11.17 -13.90 -3.62
N THR A 327 9.96 -13.53 -3.25
CA THR A 327 8.82 -14.46 -3.23
C THR A 327 8.17 -14.52 -4.60
N ILE A 328 8.07 -15.71 -5.19
CA ILE A 328 7.59 -15.91 -6.57
C ILE A 328 6.37 -16.84 -6.63
N LEU A 329 5.53 -16.62 -7.64
CA LEU A 329 4.44 -17.49 -8.04
C LEU A 329 4.86 -18.41 -9.20
N GLU A 330 4.03 -19.39 -9.54
CA GLU A 330 4.27 -20.32 -10.66
C GLU A 330 4.20 -19.66 -12.04
N THR A 331 3.75 -18.40 -12.14
CA THR A 331 3.60 -17.71 -13.42
C THR A 331 4.94 -17.16 -13.91
N ALA A 332 5.31 -17.45 -15.15
CA ALA A 332 6.56 -16.99 -15.76
C ALA A 332 6.74 -15.46 -15.67
N THR A 333 5.68 -14.70 -15.93
CA THR A 333 5.72 -13.23 -15.85
C THR A 333 6.03 -12.71 -14.45
N ASP A 334 5.57 -13.39 -13.40
CA ASP A 334 5.89 -12.99 -12.02
C ASP A 334 7.35 -13.31 -11.69
N GLN A 335 7.80 -14.52 -12.03
CA GLN A 335 9.20 -14.93 -11.85
C GLN A 335 10.17 -13.98 -12.55
N GLU A 336 9.89 -13.61 -13.80
CA GLU A 336 10.70 -12.65 -14.57
C GLU A 336 10.76 -11.28 -13.88
N LYS A 337 9.60 -10.72 -13.51
CA LYS A 337 9.52 -9.42 -12.82
C LYS A 337 10.30 -9.41 -11.50
N GLN A 338 10.11 -10.43 -10.67
CA GLN A 338 10.82 -10.53 -9.39
C GLN A 338 12.33 -10.70 -9.58
N THR A 339 12.74 -11.47 -10.60
CA THR A 339 14.15 -11.67 -10.95
C THR A 339 14.80 -10.36 -11.37
N VAL A 340 14.19 -9.61 -12.30
CA VAL A 340 14.72 -8.32 -12.78
C VAL A 340 14.89 -7.34 -11.62
N LYS A 341 13.88 -7.26 -10.74
CA LYS A 341 13.93 -6.41 -9.53
C LYS A 341 15.07 -6.82 -8.60
N GLY A 342 15.16 -8.12 -8.28
CA GLY A 342 16.19 -8.65 -7.38
C GLY A 342 17.62 -8.49 -7.90
N VAL A 343 17.85 -8.72 -9.20
CA VAL A 343 19.16 -8.48 -9.82
C VAL A 343 19.53 -7.00 -9.75
N GLY A 344 18.61 -6.08 -10.06
CA GLY A 344 18.87 -4.64 -9.98
C GLY A 344 19.26 -4.20 -8.57
N GLN A 345 18.52 -4.69 -7.56
CA GLN A 345 18.79 -4.41 -6.14
C GLN A 345 20.13 -4.98 -5.69
N LEU A 346 20.43 -6.25 -5.99
CA LEU A 346 21.71 -6.90 -5.67
C LEU A 346 22.90 -6.11 -6.22
N LYS A 347 22.85 -5.76 -7.52
CA LYS A 347 23.94 -5.03 -8.18
C LYS A 347 24.15 -3.65 -7.55
N TYR A 348 23.06 -2.96 -7.23
CA TYR A 348 23.11 -1.66 -6.56
C TYR A 348 23.70 -1.78 -5.14
N TYR A 349 23.19 -2.70 -4.31
CA TYR A 349 23.64 -2.86 -2.92
C TYR A 349 25.10 -3.31 -2.84
N LYS A 350 25.52 -4.23 -3.72
CA LYS A 350 26.92 -4.64 -3.86
C LYS A 350 27.82 -3.43 -4.07
N PHE A 351 27.52 -2.62 -5.09
CA PHE A 351 28.37 -1.48 -5.43
C PHE A 351 28.27 -0.37 -4.38
N SER A 352 27.08 0.15 -4.13
CA SER A 352 26.90 1.38 -3.37
C SER A 352 27.05 1.20 -1.87
N ILE A 353 26.76 0.02 -1.31
CA ILE A 353 26.80 -0.20 0.15
C ILE A 353 28.01 -1.07 0.51
N VAL A 354 28.05 -2.31 0.04
CA VAL A 354 29.07 -3.28 0.49
C VAL A 354 30.48 -2.90 0.01
N GLN A 355 30.64 -2.48 -1.25
CA GLN A 355 31.94 -2.03 -1.76
C GLN A 355 32.29 -0.61 -1.29
N GLN A 356 31.45 0.38 -1.61
CA GLN A 356 31.79 1.79 -1.39
C GLN A 356 31.75 2.21 0.08
N GLN A 357 30.79 1.70 0.86
CA GLN A 357 30.60 2.14 2.26
C GLN A 357 31.23 1.19 3.28
N MET A 358 31.23 -0.13 3.02
CA MET A 358 31.85 -1.12 3.92
C MET A 358 33.28 -1.47 3.54
N GLY A 359 33.73 -1.16 2.32
CA GLY A 359 35.09 -1.43 1.85
C GLY A 359 35.39 -2.90 1.56
N ILE A 360 34.37 -3.75 1.40
CA ILE A 360 34.53 -5.18 1.13
C ILE A 360 34.55 -5.41 -0.38
N SER A 361 35.57 -6.10 -0.88
CA SER A 361 35.73 -6.33 -2.33
C SER A 361 35.29 -7.72 -2.77
N ASP A 362 35.50 -8.75 -1.96
CA ASP A 362 35.06 -10.12 -2.27
C ASP A 362 33.62 -10.31 -1.80
N ILE A 363 32.70 -10.22 -2.75
CA ILE A 363 31.26 -10.26 -2.50
C ILE A 363 30.66 -11.28 -3.44
N LYS A 364 29.97 -12.28 -2.87
CA LYS A 364 29.12 -13.20 -3.63
C LYS A 364 27.69 -12.69 -3.58
N GLU A 365 27.09 -12.55 -4.76
CA GLU A 365 25.70 -12.12 -4.94
C GLU A 365 24.82 -13.35 -4.95
N ILE A 366 23.77 -13.33 -4.12
CA ILE A 366 22.89 -14.48 -3.94
C ILE A 366 21.46 -14.00 -4.06
N LEU A 367 20.75 -14.52 -5.06
CA LEU A 367 19.32 -14.31 -5.21
C LEU A 367 18.59 -15.52 -4.62
N VAL A 368 17.74 -15.25 -3.64
CA VAL A 368 17.03 -16.26 -2.85
C VAL A 368 15.57 -16.25 -3.25
N PHE A 369 15.03 -17.39 -3.66
CA PHE A 369 13.62 -17.52 -4.02
C PHE A 369 12.83 -18.31 -2.98
N SER A 370 11.54 -17.98 -2.83
CA SER A 370 10.66 -18.74 -1.93
C SER A 370 10.35 -20.17 -2.39
N ARG A 371 10.61 -20.47 -3.66
CA ARG A 371 10.51 -21.79 -4.29
C ARG A 371 11.48 -21.85 -5.47
N LYS A 372 11.71 -23.05 -6.02
CA LYS A 372 12.58 -23.22 -7.19
C LYS A 372 12.06 -22.41 -8.39
N PRO A 373 12.85 -21.48 -8.94
CA PRO A 373 12.48 -20.75 -10.15
C PRO A 373 12.69 -21.61 -11.41
N ASP A 374 12.14 -21.14 -12.53
CA ASP A 374 12.30 -21.80 -13.82
C ASP A 374 13.78 -21.88 -14.25
N ALA A 375 14.14 -22.94 -14.97
CA ALA A 375 15.53 -23.19 -15.38
C ALA A 375 16.15 -22.00 -16.15
N GLY A 376 15.37 -21.29 -16.97
CA GLY A 376 15.85 -20.10 -17.69
C GLY A 376 16.28 -18.95 -16.77
N ILE A 377 15.63 -18.79 -15.61
CA ILE A 377 16.01 -17.80 -14.59
C ILE A 377 17.32 -18.23 -13.91
N ILE A 378 17.46 -19.52 -13.60
CA ILE A 378 18.69 -20.09 -13.03
C ILE A 378 19.86 -19.89 -13.99
N ASP A 379 19.67 -20.21 -15.27
CA ASP A 379 20.68 -20.06 -16.33
C ASP A 379 21.10 -18.60 -16.50
N PHE A 380 20.13 -17.68 -16.53
CA PHE A 380 20.39 -16.24 -16.61
C PHE A 380 21.21 -15.75 -15.42
N CYS A 381 20.78 -16.02 -14.19
CA CYS A 381 21.49 -15.58 -12.99
C CYS A 381 22.90 -16.18 -12.91
N THR A 382 23.05 -17.45 -13.28
CA THR A 382 24.35 -18.13 -13.33
C THR A 382 25.29 -17.45 -14.33
N ALA A 383 24.80 -17.08 -15.51
CA ALA A 383 25.58 -16.34 -16.51
C ALA A 383 26.05 -14.96 -15.99
N GLU A 384 25.24 -14.33 -15.13
CA GLU A 384 25.54 -13.04 -14.48
C GLU A 384 26.35 -13.17 -13.17
N ASN A 385 26.88 -14.38 -12.88
CA ASN A 385 27.63 -14.72 -11.67
C ASN A 385 26.86 -14.44 -10.37
N ILE A 386 25.54 -14.68 -10.39
CA ILE A 386 24.65 -14.61 -9.23
C ILE A 386 24.30 -16.04 -8.84
N ALA A 387 24.60 -16.42 -7.60
CA ALA A 387 24.18 -17.71 -7.08
C ALA A 387 22.66 -17.67 -6.85
N VAL A 388 21.96 -18.71 -7.31
CA VAL A 388 20.52 -18.84 -7.11
C VAL A 388 20.27 -19.95 -6.10
N ILE A 389 19.56 -19.61 -5.03
CA ILE A 389 19.10 -20.57 -4.04
C ILE A 389 17.60 -20.44 -3.85
N TRP A 390 16.94 -21.51 -3.40
CA TRP A 390 15.52 -21.48 -3.07
C TRP A 390 15.23 -22.25 -1.79
N ARG A 391 14.13 -21.87 -1.14
CA ARG A 391 13.65 -22.55 0.06
C ARG A 391 13.06 -23.92 -0.29
N GLU A 392 13.47 -24.94 0.46
CA GLU A 392 12.87 -26.27 0.49
C GLU A 392 12.67 -26.67 1.96
N GLY A 393 11.42 -26.57 2.44
CA GLY A 393 11.09 -26.72 3.85
C GLY A 393 11.79 -25.68 4.74
N ASP A 394 12.55 -26.15 5.73
CA ASP A 394 13.35 -25.30 6.64
C ASP A 394 14.82 -25.16 6.19
N SER A 395 15.10 -25.52 4.94
CA SER A 395 16.45 -25.52 4.35
C SER A 395 16.47 -24.79 3.00
N PHE A 396 17.66 -24.61 2.46
CA PHE A 396 17.87 -24.03 1.15
C PHE A 396 18.59 -25.01 0.23
N GLU A 397 18.21 -25.00 -1.04
CA GLU A 397 18.88 -25.71 -2.11
C GLU A 397 19.55 -24.72 -3.05
N ILE A 398 20.61 -25.17 -3.72
CA ILE A 398 21.37 -24.44 -4.72
C ILE A 398 21.51 -25.29 -5.97
N TYR A 399 21.42 -24.66 -7.15
CA TYR A 399 21.70 -25.36 -8.40
C TYR A 399 23.21 -25.56 -8.57
N ASN A 400 23.65 -26.81 -8.70
CA ASN A 400 25.03 -27.15 -8.96
C ASN A 400 25.26 -27.38 -10.45
N VAL A 401 25.93 -26.40 -11.08
CA VAL A 401 26.29 -26.42 -12.50
C VAL A 401 27.21 -27.60 -12.86
N GLN A 402 28.02 -28.09 -11.94
CA GLN A 402 28.97 -29.19 -12.18
C GLN A 402 28.28 -30.56 -12.20
N THR A 403 27.27 -30.76 -11.34
CA THR A 403 26.53 -32.03 -11.24
C THR A 403 25.27 -32.03 -12.10
N GLY A 404 24.81 -30.86 -12.56
CA GLY A 404 23.56 -30.70 -13.31
C GLY A 404 22.33 -31.01 -12.46
N GLY A 405 22.43 -30.82 -11.14
CA GLY A 405 21.40 -31.16 -10.17
C GLY A 405 21.34 -30.16 -9.01
N ASP A 406 20.44 -30.41 -8.08
CA ASP A 406 20.20 -29.56 -6.92
C ASP A 406 20.97 -30.13 -5.72
N ASP A 407 21.71 -29.29 -5.01
CA ASP A 407 22.43 -29.64 -3.79
C ASP A 407 21.90 -28.83 -2.60
N SER A 408 22.12 -29.33 -1.39
CA SER A 408 21.85 -28.55 -0.18
C SER A 408 22.79 -27.35 -0.12
N PHE A 409 22.22 -26.15 0.04
CA PHE A 409 22.98 -24.92 0.12
C PHE A 409 23.77 -24.85 1.44
N ASN A 410 25.06 -24.58 1.32
CA ASN A 410 25.95 -24.28 2.43
C ASN A 410 26.67 -22.94 2.16
N PRO A 411 26.49 -21.91 3.01
CA PRO A 411 27.18 -20.62 2.85
C PRO A 411 28.70 -20.73 2.73
N ASP A 412 29.32 -21.66 3.47
CA ASP A 412 30.78 -21.87 3.41
C ASP A 412 31.24 -22.41 2.06
N GLY A 413 30.35 -23.01 1.25
CA GLY A 413 30.68 -23.50 -0.08
C GLY A 413 30.84 -22.41 -1.14
N LEU A 414 30.47 -21.16 -0.83
CA LEU A 414 30.63 -20.00 -1.72
C LEU A 414 31.84 -19.12 -1.39
N LEU A 415 32.48 -19.37 -0.24
CA LEU A 415 33.77 -18.78 0.13
C LEU A 415 34.90 -19.59 -0.52
#